data_AF-A0AAV5XIT1-F1
#
_entry.id   AF-A0AAV5XIT1-F1
#
_cell.length_a   1.000
_cell.length_b   1.000
_cell.length_c   1.000
_cell.angle_alpha   90.00
_cell.angle_beta   90.00
_cell.angle_gamma   90.00
#
_symmetry.space_group_name_H-M   'P 1'
#
loop_
_entity.id
_entity.type
_entity.pdbx_description
1 polymer ?
#
loop_
_entity_poly.entity_id
_entity_poly.type
_entity_poly.pdbx_seq_one_letter_code
_entity_poly.pdbx_strand_id
1 'polypeptide(L)'
;MGVSSVALVRRLPGPQLAVALALLVGLAPAAAADEAADIVRDADRFRRPGESFVWRITITSSEARKAPTVDGFEVYVKGVGRSFVKFVAPPRNIGRSLLALGRDLWIYLPDAGKPVRIPLSQRLVGQVANGDIARTDYAGDYDATLSGQESVDGAPCHVLELKARSKEVTYAAIKYWVARDGRRPIKAEYYAGTGTLLKTGSFENVKDVAGHPLVTRLVLADAIRKDKTSILEYGDVTVRDLPDKYFDKGYMKTLD
;
A
#
# COMPACT_ATOMS: atom_id res chain seq x y z
N MET A 1 17.13 -84.28 43.26
CA MET A 1 17.39 -84.78 41.90
C MET A 1 16.37 -84.11 41.00
N GLY A 2 16.66 -82.93 40.44
CA GLY A 2 17.19 -82.74 39.07
C GLY A 2 16.02 -82.78 38.07
N VAL A 3 15.76 -81.83 37.17
CA VAL A 3 16.53 -80.73 36.57
C VAL A 3 15.51 -79.71 36.00
N SER A 4 15.81 -78.41 36.10
CA SER A 4 15.10 -77.32 35.42
C SER A 4 15.26 -77.36 33.89
N SER A 5 14.23 -77.00 33.12
CA SER A 5 14.41 -76.30 31.83
C SER A 5 13.15 -75.59 31.35
N VAL A 6 13.15 -74.29 31.67
CA VAL A 6 12.82 -73.12 30.85
C VAL A 6 11.96 -73.30 29.59
N ALA A 7 10.90 -72.51 29.56
CA ALA A 7 9.96 -72.28 28.47
C ALA A 7 10.57 -71.59 27.23
N LEU A 8 10.04 -71.90 26.04
CA LEU A 8 10.15 -71.06 24.85
C LEU A 8 8.80 -70.96 24.14
N VAL A 9 7.95 -70.05 24.60
CA VAL A 9 6.72 -69.67 23.88
C VAL A 9 7.14 -68.75 22.72
N ARG A 10 7.12 -69.27 21.50
CA ARG A 10 7.27 -68.45 20.27
C ARG A 10 6.10 -67.48 20.18
N ARG A 11 6.36 -66.19 20.38
CA ARG A 11 5.41 -65.11 20.06
C ARG A 11 5.33 -64.97 18.54
N LEU A 12 4.13 -65.12 17.99
CA LEU A 12 3.81 -64.70 16.62
C LEU A 12 3.81 -63.15 16.57
N PRO A 13 4.36 -62.52 15.52
CA PRO A 13 4.22 -61.08 15.33
C PRO A 13 2.77 -60.77 14.92
N GLY A 14 2.08 -59.94 15.71
CA GLY A 14 0.75 -59.43 15.37
C GLY A 14 0.78 -58.54 14.11
N PRO A 15 -0.36 -58.34 13.43
CA PRO A 15 -0.43 -57.49 12.27
C PRO A 15 -0.20 -56.04 12.72
N GLN A 16 0.93 -55.46 12.31
CA GLN A 16 1.15 -54.02 12.44
C GLN A 16 0.17 -53.33 11.48
N LEU A 17 -0.92 -52.78 12.01
CA LEU A 17 -1.73 -51.81 11.30
C LEU A 17 -0.84 -50.59 11.03
N ALA A 18 -0.28 -50.51 9.83
CA ALA A 18 0.33 -49.30 9.33
C ALA A 18 -0.79 -48.27 9.10
N VAL A 19 -0.98 -47.37 10.05
CA VAL A 19 -1.80 -46.17 9.85
C VAL A 19 -1.02 -45.27 8.88
N ALA A 20 -1.36 -45.34 7.60
CA ALA A 20 -0.91 -44.38 6.61
C ALA A 20 -1.58 -43.03 6.93
N LEU A 21 -0.86 -42.18 7.66
CA LEU A 21 -1.25 -40.79 7.84
C LEU A 21 -1.05 -40.09 6.49
N ALA A 22 -2.14 -39.99 5.72
CA ALA A 22 -2.16 -39.19 4.51
C ALA A 22 -1.89 -37.73 4.90
N LEU A 23 -0.65 -37.26 4.65
CA LEU A 23 -0.35 -35.84 4.61
C LEU A 23 -1.16 -35.23 3.46
N LEU A 24 -2.37 -34.78 3.76
CA LEU A 24 -3.04 -33.73 3.00
C LEU A 24 -2.23 -32.45 3.21
N VAL A 25 -1.14 -32.31 2.45
CA VAL A 25 -0.53 -31.00 2.21
C VAL A 25 -1.60 -30.19 1.51
N GLY A 26 -2.27 -29.32 2.26
CA GLY A 26 -3.26 -28.40 1.74
C GLY A 26 -2.61 -27.53 0.67
N LEU A 27 -2.85 -27.85 -0.60
CA LEU A 27 -2.79 -26.86 -1.66
C LEU A 27 -3.87 -25.82 -1.32
N ALA A 28 -3.49 -24.76 -0.62
CA ALA A 28 -4.27 -23.53 -0.74
C ALA A 28 -4.31 -23.17 -2.24
N PRO A 29 -5.49 -22.85 -2.82
CA PRO A 29 -5.65 -22.82 -4.26
C PRO A 29 -4.99 -21.57 -4.84
N ALA A 30 -4.04 -21.76 -5.76
CA ALA A 30 -3.42 -20.67 -6.52
C ALA A 30 -4.45 -19.72 -7.14
N ALA A 31 -5.60 -20.25 -7.56
CA ALA A 31 -6.72 -19.48 -8.11
C ALA A 31 -7.27 -18.39 -7.17
N ALA A 32 -7.27 -18.61 -5.84
CA ALA A 32 -7.74 -17.61 -4.88
C ALA A 32 -6.71 -16.48 -4.66
N ALA A 33 -5.42 -16.79 -4.79
CA ALA A 33 -4.36 -15.78 -4.75
C ALA A 33 -4.39 -14.90 -6.02
N ASP A 34 -4.65 -15.52 -7.18
CA ASP A 34 -4.82 -14.80 -8.45
C ASP A 34 -6.02 -13.85 -8.40
N GLU A 35 -7.18 -14.30 -7.88
CA GLU A 35 -8.35 -13.45 -7.71
C GLU A 35 -8.08 -12.27 -6.75
N ALA A 36 -7.42 -12.50 -5.62
CA ALA A 36 -7.08 -11.44 -4.67
C ALA A 36 -6.16 -10.40 -5.31
N ALA A 37 -5.15 -10.83 -6.06
CA ALA A 37 -4.24 -9.94 -6.79
C ALA A 37 -4.98 -9.13 -7.86
N ASP A 38 -5.94 -9.74 -8.57
CA ASP A 38 -6.76 -9.07 -9.57
C ASP A 38 -7.66 -8.00 -8.96
N ILE A 39 -8.28 -8.29 -7.81
CA ILE A 39 -9.10 -7.31 -7.07
C ILE A 39 -8.25 -6.09 -6.67
N VAL A 40 -7.03 -6.30 -6.17
CA VAL A 40 -6.12 -5.19 -5.84
C VAL A 40 -5.73 -4.41 -7.09
N ARG A 41 -5.40 -5.10 -8.19
CA ARG A 41 -5.01 -4.44 -9.45
C ARG A 41 -6.14 -3.59 -10.02
N ASP A 42 -7.38 -4.04 -9.92
CA ASP A 42 -8.54 -3.25 -10.35
C ASP A 42 -8.79 -2.06 -9.43
N ALA A 43 -8.63 -2.24 -8.10
CA ALA A 43 -8.72 -1.14 -7.16
C ALA A 43 -7.64 -0.06 -7.40
N ASP A 44 -6.42 -0.46 -7.78
CA ASP A 44 -5.33 0.46 -8.14
C ASP A 44 -5.69 1.33 -9.37
N ARG A 45 -6.56 0.87 -10.28
CA ARG A 45 -7.02 1.66 -11.45
C ARG A 45 -7.80 2.91 -11.04
N PHE A 46 -8.50 2.88 -9.89
CA PHE A 46 -9.18 4.06 -9.35
C PHE A 46 -8.23 5.13 -8.83
N ARG A 47 -6.93 4.84 -8.79
CA ARG A 47 -5.88 5.75 -8.33
C ARG A 47 -4.87 6.04 -9.45
N ARG A 48 -5.14 5.58 -10.67
CA ARG A 48 -4.28 5.74 -11.85
C ARG A 48 -5.10 6.08 -13.10
N PRO A 49 -5.03 7.32 -13.59
CA PRO A 49 -5.68 7.75 -14.83
C PRO A 49 -5.00 7.23 -16.11
N GLY A 50 -3.77 6.72 -16.01
CA GLY A 50 -3.02 6.21 -17.15
C GLY A 50 -1.57 5.88 -16.79
N GLU A 51 -0.77 5.49 -17.78
CA GLU A 51 0.65 5.17 -17.56
C GLU A 51 1.48 6.40 -17.18
N SER A 52 1.25 7.54 -17.84
CA SER A 52 1.97 8.78 -17.57
C SER A 52 1.01 9.93 -17.35
N PHE A 53 1.15 10.65 -16.23
CA PHE A 53 0.25 11.74 -15.88
C PHE A 53 0.86 12.71 -14.86
N VAL A 54 0.25 13.88 -14.74
CA VAL A 54 0.54 14.87 -13.71
C VAL A 54 -0.72 15.15 -12.91
N TRP A 55 -0.61 15.15 -11.57
CA TRP A 55 -1.68 15.53 -10.65
C TRP A 55 -1.26 16.68 -9.74
N ARG A 56 -2.21 17.59 -9.49
CA ARG A 56 -2.10 18.51 -8.36
C ARG A 56 -2.82 17.92 -7.15
N ILE A 57 -2.10 17.78 -6.03
CA ILE A 57 -2.64 17.27 -4.78
C ILE A 57 -2.58 18.37 -3.73
N THR A 58 -3.70 18.62 -3.06
CA THR A 58 -3.76 19.50 -1.89
C THR A 58 -3.98 18.63 -0.66
N ILE A 59 -3.20 18.87 0.39
CA ILE A 59 -3.28 18.12 1.64
C ILE A 59 -3.60 19.09 2.77
N THR A 60 -4.79 18.95 3.34
CA THR A 60 -5.19 19.67 4.54
C THR A 60 -5.01 18.77 5.75
N SER A 61 -4.16 19.16 6.70
CA SER A 61 -3.90 18.42 7.92
C SER A 61 -4.42 19.17 9.15
N SER A 62 -5.16 18.46 9.99
CA SER A 62 -5.83 19.01 11.17
C SER A 62 -5.42 18.25 12.42
N GLU A 63 -5.25 18.99 13.53
CA GLU A 63 -5.04 18.47 14.88
C GLU A 63 -5.84 19.35 15.85
N ALA A 64 -6.40 18.75 16.91
CA ALA A 64 -7.16 19.52 17.88
C ALA A 64 -6.32 20.68 18.46
N ARG A 65 -6.95 21.84 18.59
CA ARG A 65 -6.36 23.07 19.17
C ARG A 65 -5.18 23.65 18.36
N LYS A 66 -4.99 23.23 17.11
CA LYS A 66 -4.05 23.85 16.17
C LYS A 66 -4.78 24.32 14.93
N ALA A 67 -4.30 25.40 14.33
CA ALA A 67 -4.77 25.79 13.00
C ALA A 67 -4.40 24.68 11.99
N PRO A 68 -5.29 24.32 11.05
CA PRO A 68 -4.96 23.39 9.99
C PRO A 68 -3.78 23.88 9.14
N THR A 69 -3.00 22.94 8.61
CA THR A 69 -1.97 23.24 7.61
C THR A 69 -2.40 22.77 6.24
N VAL A 70 -2.02 23.52 5.21
CA VAL A 70 -2.29 23.18 3.82
C VAL A 70 -0.96 23.07 3.07
N ASP A 71 -0.70 21.92 2.47
CA ASP A 71 0.47 21.63 1.66
C ASP A 71 0.02 21.26 0.24
N GLY A 72 0.71 21.78 -0.76
CA GLY A 72 0.37 21.58 -2.17
C GLY A 72 1.49 20.87 -2.90
N PHE A 73 1.12 19.94 -3.79
CA PHE A 73 2.05 19.11 -4.54
C PHE A 73 1.67 19.04 -6.02
N GLU A 74 2.68 18.97 -6.89
CA GLU A 74 2.51 18.49 -8.27
C GLU A 74 3.26 17.17 -8.42
N VAL A 75 2.55 16.13 -8.83
CA VAL A 75 3.04 14.75 -8.86
C VAL A 75 3.07 14.27 -10.30
N TYR A 76 4.26 14.00 -10.80
CA TYR A 76 4.55 13.51 -12.12
C TYR A 76 4.77 12.00 -12.00
N VAL A 77 3.98 11.18 -12.68
CA VAL A 77 4.06 9.71 -12.60
C VAL A 77 4.33 9.15 -13.99
N LYS A 78 5.26 8.19 -14.10
CA LYS A 78 5.53 7.46 -15.35
C LYS A 78 5.67 5.97 -15.09
N GLY A 79 4.70 5.20 -15.59
CA GLY A 79 4.57 3.77 -15.37
C GLY A 79 4.44 3.40 -13.89
N VAL A 80 4.84 2.18 -13.57
CA VAL A 80 4.87 1.69 -12.19
C VAL A 80 6.22 2.03 -11.55
N GLY A 81 6.16 2.79 -10.46
CA GLY A 81 7.32 2.98 -9.58
C GLY A 81 8.29 4.10 -9.96
N ARG A 82 7.95 4.97 -10.91
CA ARG A 82 8.65 6.25 -11.09
C ARG A 82 7.71 7.41 -10.83
N SER A 83 8.05 8.24 -9.85
CA SER A 83 7.32 9.47 -9.58
C SER A 83 8.25 10.59 -9.18
N PHE A 84 7.91 11.81 -9.58
CA PHE A 84 8.56 13.03 -9.15
C PHE A 84 7.51 13.93 -8.50
N VAL A 85 7.78 14.40 -7.28
CA VAL A 85 6.85 15.19 -6.47
C VAL A 85 7.47 16.57 -6.26
N LYS A 86 6.89 17.61 -6.85
CA LYS A 86 7.21 19.02 -6.54
C LYS A 86 6.37 19.46 -5.36
N PHE A 87 6.99 20.15 -4.41
CA PHE A 87 6.27 20.91 -3.40
C PHE A 87 5.97 22.30 -3.98
N VAL A 88 4.69 22.68 -4.03
CA VAL A 88 4.24 23.97 -4.61
C VAL A 88 3.60 24.89 -3.58
N ALA A 89 3.25 24.38 -2.39
CA ALA A 89 2.81 25.18 -1.26
C ALA A 89 3.10 24.46 0.08
N PRO A 90 3.23 25.20 1.19
CA PRO A 90 3.33 26.66 1.31
C PRO A 90 4.65 27.21 0.71
N PRO A 91 4.82 28.55 0.55
CA PRO A 91 6.01 29.14 -0.06
C PRO A 91 7.35 28.63 0.49
N ARG A 92 7.43 28.39 1.81
CA ARG A 92 8.64 27.84 2.46
C ARG A 92 9.03 26.42 2.01
N ASN A 93 8.11 25.68 1.39
CA ASN A 93 8.36 24.33 0.88
C ASN A 93 8.71 24.33 -0.62
N ILE A 94 8.54 25.45 -1.33
CA ILE A 94 8.85 25.55 -2.76
C ILE A 94 10.34 25.26 -2.99
N GLY A 95 10.63 24.53 -4.07
CA GLY A 95 11.99 24.09 -4.41
C GLY A 95 12.41 22.76 -3.77
N ARG A 96 11.63 22.25 -2.82
CA ARG A 96 11.77 20.86 -2.34
C ARG A 96 11.17 19.91 -3.36
N SER A 97 11.74 18.72 -3.47
CA SER A 97 11.18 17.67 -4.32
C SER A 97 11.46 16.27 -3.80
N LEU A 98 10.61 15.31 -4.20
CA LEU A 98 10.87 13.88 -4.04
C LEU A 98 11.02 13.21 -5.40
N LEU A 99 11.85 12.19 -5.47
CA LEU A 99 12.00 11.33 -6.64
C LEU A 99 11.95 9.87 -6.18
N ALA A 100 10.93 9.15 -6.60
CA ALA A 100 10.84 7.70 -6.44
C ALA A 100 11.35 6.99 -7.70
N LEU A 101 12.25 6.03 -7.51
CA LEU A 101 12.78 5.14 -8.54
C LEU A 101 12.73 3.72 -8.00
N GLY A 102 11.70 2.97 -8.39
CA GLY A 102 11.38 1.71 -7.74
C GLY A 102 11.09 1.96 -6.25
N ARG A 103 11.76 1.23 -5.36
CA ARG A 103 11.62 1.38 -3.90
C ARG A 103 12.57 2.41 -3.30
N ASP A 104 13.43 3.02 -4.12
CA ASP A 104 14.32 4.09 -3.66
C ASP A 104 13.60 5.42 -3.74
N LEU A 105 13.56 6.15 -2.62
CA LEU A 105 13.02 7.50 -2.55
C LEU A 105 14.15 8.47 -2.19
N TRP A 106 14.25 9.54 -2.97
CA TRP A 106 15.22 10.61 -2.79
C TRP A 106 14.47 11.90 -2.48
N ILE A 107 14.98 12.69 -1.53
CA ILE A 107 14.54 14.05 -1.28
C ILE A 107 15.62 15.03 -1.69
N TYR A 108 15.22 16.09 -2.36
CA TYR A 108 16.05 17.27 -2.57
C TYR A 108 15.54 18.41 -1.69
N LEU A 109 16.48 19.04 -1.00
CA LEU A 109 16.27 20.28 -0.25
C LEU A 109 17.24 21.32 -0.84
N PRO A 110 16.78 22.54 -1.16
CA PRO A 110 17.63 23.58 -1.73
C PRO A 110 18.95 23.80 -0.97
N ASP A 111 18.88 23.80 0.36
CA ASP A 111 20.04 24.08 1.23
C ASP A 111 21.00 22.89 1.39
N ALA A 112 20.58 21.67 1.05
CA ALA A 112 21.37 20.45 1.27
C ALA A 112 22.36 20.14 0.14
N GLY A 113 22.24 20.81 -1.01
CA GLY A 113 23.16 20.70 -2.15
C GLY A 113 23.07 19.40 -2.99
N LYS A 114 22.83 18.24 -2.36
CA LYS A 114 22.69 16.92 -3.03
C LYS A 114 21.43 16.18 -2.55
N PRO A 115 20.77 15.38 -3.41
CA PRO A 115 19.66 14.52 -3.00
C PRO A 115 20.09 13.48 -1.95
N VAL A 116 19.22 13.26 -0.96
CA VAL A 116 19.43 12.29 0.13
C VAL A 116 18.36 11.21 0.04
N ARG A 117 18.75 9.96 0.28
CA ARG A 117 17.79 8.85 0.32
C ARG A 117 16.99 8.91 1.62
N ILE A 118 15.66 8.77 1.53
CA ILE A 118 14.76 8.69 2.68
C ILE A 118 13.78 7.53 2.54
N PRO A 119 13.19 7.01 3.63
CA PRO A 119 12.21 5.93 3.57
C PRO A 119 10.86 6.36 2.97
N LEU A 120 10.18 5.45 2.25
CA LEU A 120 8.78 5.63 1.82
C LEU A 120 7.82 5.74 3.01
N SER A 121 8.10 5.01 4.08
CA SER A 121 7.31 5.01 5.33
C SER A 121 7.46 6.27 6.18
N GLN A 122 8.46 7.12 5.89
CA GLN A 122 8.66 8.35 6.62
C GLN A 122 7.50 9.32 6.37
N ARG A 123 7.07 9.99 7.43
CA ARG A 123 6.02 11.02 7.40
C ARG A 123 6.44 12.19 6.51
N LEU A 124 5.57 12.54 5.55
CA LEU A 124 5.71 13.68 4.66
C LEU A 124 5.13 14.94 5.31
N VAL A 125 3.80 14.96 5.48
CA VAL A 125 3.02 16.03 6.12
C VAL A 125 1.81 15.42 6.84
N GLY A 126 1.40 15.98 7.97
CA GLY A 126 0.27 15.45 8.74
C GLY A 126 0.34 13.94 8.96
N GLN A 127 -0.71 13.22 8.58
CA GLN A 127 -0.84 11.76 8.60
C GLN A 127 -0.37 11.07 7.31
N VAL A 128 0.17 11.81 6.35
CA VAL A 128 0.61 11.31 5.04
C VAL A 128 2.07 10.89 5.11
N ALA A 129 2.37 9.66 4.70
CA ALA A 129 3.74 9.17 4.48
C ALA A 129 4.20 9.50 3.05
N ASN A 130 5.51 9.51 2.80
CA ASN A 130 6.03 9.80 1.45
C ASN A 130 5.45 8.85 0.39
N GLY A 131 5.34 7.57 0.73
CA GLY A 131 4.79 6.55 -0.16
C GLY A 131 3.30 6.73 -0.46
N ASP A 132 2.53 7.40 0.39
CA ASP A 132 1.10 7.67 0.13
C ASP A 132 0.90 8.59 -1.09
N ILE A 133 1.92 9.38 -1.46
CA ILE A 133 1.95 10.21 -2.67
C ILE A 133 2.81 9.59 -3.77
N ALA A 134 3.99 9.09 -3.42
CA ALA A 134 4.98 8.68 -4.41
C ALA A 134 4.76 7.26 -4.98
N ARG A 135 4.02 6.40 -4.25
CA ARG A 135 3.83 4.97 -4.56
C ARG A 135 2.41 4.54 -4.17
N THR A 136 1.44 4.87 -5.00
CA THR A 136 0.01 4.70 -4.70
C THR A 136 -0.54 3.30 -4.96
N ASP A 137 0.19 2.44 -5.67
CA ASP A 137 -0.28 1.12 -6.09
C ASP A 137 0.11 0.06 -5.08
N TYR A 138 -0.80 -0.88 -4.84
CA TYR A 138 -0.54 -1.99 -3.94
C TYR A 138 -0.17 -3.28 -4.68
N ALA A 139 -0.69 -3.53 -5.88
CA ALA A 139 -0.53 -4.82 -6.57
C ALA A 139 0.94 -5.23 -6.80
N GLY A 140 1.82 -4.25 -7.04
CA GLY A 140 3.26 -4.49 -7.27
C GLY A 140 4.11 -4.66 -6.00
N ASP A 141 3.64 -4.17 -4.86
CA ASP A 141 4.42 -4.10 -3.62
C ASP A 141 3.94 -5.07 -2.53
N TYR A 142 2.75 -5.64 -2.70
CA TYR A 142 2.10 -6.49 -1.71
C TYR A 142 1.64 -7.83 -2.29
N ASP A 143 1.71 -8.87 -1.47
CA ASP A 143 1.03 -10.13 -1.70
C ASP A 143 -0.38 -10.03 -1.11
N ALA A 144 -1.40 -10.30 -1.93
CA ALA A 144 -2.80 -10.15 -1.54
C ALA A 144 -3.41 -11.51 -1.16
N THR A 145 -4.22 -11.52 -0.10
CA THR A 145 -5.04 -12.68 0.30
C THR A 145 -6.46 -12.21 0.53
N LEU A 146 -7.45 -12.88 -0.06
CA LEU A 146 -8.86 -12.62 0.23
C LEU A 146 -9.19 -13.23 1.61
N SER A 147 -9.41 -12.39 2.60
CA SER A 147 -9.64 -12.80 4.00
C SER A 147 -11.11 -12.85 4.39
N GLY A 148 -12.01 -12.27 3.59
CA GLY A 148 -13.44 -12.40 3.80
C GLY A 148 -14.30 -11.38 3.06
N GLN A 149 -15.50 -11.18 3.58
CA GLN A 149 -16.46 -10.19 3.10
C GLN A 149 -17.03 -9.43 4.30
N GLU A 150 -17.10 -8.12 4.19
CA GLU A 150 -17.68 -7.22 5.20
C GLU A 150 -18.49 -6.13 4.49
N SER A 151 -19.45 -5.51 5.18
CA SER A 151 -20.14 -4.33 4.69
C SER A 151 -19.52 -3.08 5.33
N VAL A 152 -19.19 -2.07 4.51
CA VAL A 152 -18.70 -0.77 4.98
C VAL A 152 -19.72 0.27 4.55
N ASP A 153 -20.36 0.94 5.51
CA ASP A 153 -21.40 1.95 5.28
C ASP A 153 -22.52 1.46 4.34
N GLY A 154 -22.88 0.17 4.46
CA GLY A 154 -23.92 -0.47 3.64
C GLY A 154 -23.43 -1.04 2.29
N ALA A 155 -22.18 -0.77 1.89
CA ALA A 155 -21.60 -1.31 0.67
C ALA A 155 -20.92 -2.68 0.91
N PRO A 156 -21.32 -3.75 0.20
CA PRO A 156 -20.65 -5.05 0.28
C PRO A 156 -19.21 -4.97 -0.25
N CYS A 157 -18.25 -5.41 0.54
CA CYS A 157 -16.83 -5.36 0.22
C CYS A 157 -16.17 -6.75 0.28
N HIS A 158 -15.23 -6.99 -0.62
CA HIS A 158 -14.14 -7.93 -0.39
C HIS A 158 -13.22 -7.35 0.69
N VAL A 159 -12.77 -8.20 1.60
CA VAL A 159 -11.74 -7.87 2.58
C VAL A 159 -10.46 -8.57 2.17
N LEU A 160 -9.41 -7.79 1.96
CA LEU A 160 -8.10 -8.28 1.55
C LEU A 160 -7.07 -7.98 2.63
N GLU A 161 -6.19 -8.95 2.87
CA GLU A 161 -4.97 -8.78 3.62
C GLU A 161 -3.81 -8.64 2.64
N LEU A 162 -3.12 -7.51 2.71
CA LEU A 162 -1.98 -7.19 1.86
C LEU A 162 -0.72 -7.25 2.71
N LYS A 163 0.19 -8.16 2.40
CA LYS A 163 1.48 -8.31 3.09
C LYS A 163 2.60 -7.77 2.22
N ALA A 164 3.46 -6.92 2.80
CA ALA A 164 4.56 -6.32 2.06
C ALA A 164 5.54 -7.37 1.53
N ARG A 165 5.92 -7.26 0.25
CA ARG A 165 6.94 -8.11 -0.39
C ARG A 165 8.36 -7.74 0.02
N SER A 166 8.57 -6.55 0.59
CA SER A 166 9.88 -6.11 1.06
C SER A 166 9.74 -5.06 2.17
N LYS A 167 10.81 -4.80 2.92
CA LYS A 167 10.79 -3.86 4.07
C LYS A 167 10.90 -2.39 3.64
N GLU A 168 11.21 -2.15 2.38
CA GLU A 168 11.43 -0.83 1.81
C GLU A 168 10.13 -0.15 1.37
N VAL A 169 8.99 -0.85 1.41
CA VAL A 169 7.66 -0.29 1.10
C VAL A 169 7.08 0.50 2.29
N THR A 170 5.99 1.23 2.05
CA THR A 170 5.42 2.20 3.02
C THR A 170 4.91 1.55 4.31
N TYR A 171 4.19 0.43 4.19
CA TYR A 171 3.53 -0.26 5.31
C TYR A 171 3.86 -1.74 5.28
N ALA A 172 4.01 -2.37 6.43
CA ALA A 172 4.30 -3.81 6.51
C ALA A 172 3.07 -4.66 6.15
N ALA A 173 1.88 -4.18 6.48
CA ALA A 173 0.62 -4.79 6.08
C ALA A 173 -0.49 -3.75 5.90
N ILE A 174 -1.48 -4.09 5.07
CA ILE A 174 -2.70 -3.31 4.84
C ILE A 174 -3.89 -4.25 4.89
N LYS A 175 -4.90 -3.95 5.71
CA LYS A 175 -6.24 -4.55 5.56
C LYS A 175 -7.06 -3.64 4.67
N TYR A 176 -7.60 -4.16 3.58
CA TYR A 176 -8.14 -3.36 2.49
C TYR A 176 -9.54 -3.82 2.13
N TRP A 177 -10.48 -2.87 2.10
CA TRP A 177 -11.86 -3.11 1.72
C TRP A 177 -12.09 -2.55 0.33
N VAL A 178 -12.43 -3.46 -0.58
CA VAL A 178 -12.71 -3.16 -1.99
C VAL A 178 -14.14 -3.57 -2.27
N ALA A 179 -14.94 -2.66 -2.82
CA ALA A 179 -16.34 -2.95 -3.11
C ALA A 179 -16.46 -4.18 -4.03
N ARG A 180 -17.42 -5.07 -3.74
CA ARG A 180 -17.69 -6.24 -4.59
C ARG A 180 -18.15 -5.83 -5.98
N ASP A 181 -18.91 -4.75 -6.05
CA ASP A 181 -19.34 -4.14 -7.30
C ASP A 181 -18.33 -3.08 -7.77
N GLY A 182 -17.86 -3.23 -9.00
CA GLY A 182 -16.91 -2.32 -9.65
C GLY A 182 -15.50 -2.29 -9.06
N ARG A 183 -15.19 -3.08 -8.02
CA ARG A 183 -13.84 -3.21 -7.41
C ARG A 183 -13.18 -1.88 -7.02
N ARG A 184 -13.99 -0.87 -6.66
CA ARG A 184 -13.47 0.41 -6.17
C ARG A 184 -12.96 0.28 -4.73
N PRO A 185 -11.87 0.96 -4.36
CA PRO A 185 -11.43 0.99 -2.98
C PRO A 185 -12.39 1.79 -2.10
N ILE A 186 -12.60 1.32 -0.88
CA ILE A 186 -13.51 1.97 0.09
C ILE A 186 -12.74 2.39 1.34
N LYS A 187 -12.01 1.45 1.94
CA LYS A 187 -11.33 1.66 3.22
C LYS A 187 -10.00 0.92 3.26
N ALA A 188 -9.03 1.46 3.99
CA ALA A 188 -7.80 0.75 4.35
C ALA A 188 -7.46 0.94 5.83
N GLU A 189 -6.79 -0.05 6.40
CA GLU A 189 -6.12 0.00 7.70
C GLU A 189 -4.65 -0.34 7.49
N TYR A 190 -3.76 0.52 7.98
CA TYR A 190 -2.33 0.44 7.71
C TYR A 190 -1.57 0.05 8.97
N TYR A 191 -0.70 -0.97 8.87
CA TYR A 191 -0.02 -1.55 10.03
C TYR A 191 1.50 -1.45 9.95
N ALA A 192 2.11 -1.28 11.11
CA ALA A 192 3.55 -1.40 11.30
C ALA A 192 4.00 -2.87 11.26
N GLY A 193 5.31 -3.11 11.14
CA GLY A 193 5.88 -4.46 11.17
C GLY A 193 5.64 -5.22 12.48
N THR A 194 5.31 -4.51 13.57
CA THR A 194 4.91 -5.07 14.86
C THR A 194 3.45 -5.51 14.91
N GLY A 195 2.65 -5.25 13.86
CA GLY A 195 1.20 -5.46 13.85
C GLY A 195 0.40 -4.30 14.45
N THR A 196 1.06 -3.23 14.88
CA THR A 196 0.37 -2.04 15.41
C THR A 196 -0.38 -1.29 14.31
N LEU A 197 -1.67 -1.02 14.50
CA LEU A 197 -2.45 -0.16 13.62
C LEU A 197 -1.94 1.29 13.72
N LEU A 198 -1.50 1.84 12.59
CA LEU A 198 -0.93 3.19 12.51
C LEU A 198 -1.98 4.23 12.19
N LYS A 199 -2.77 3.97 11.14
CA LYS A 199 -3.79 4.90 10.64
C LYS A 199 -4.84 4.14 9.84
N THR A 200 -5.95 4.80 9.59
CA THR A 200 -7.02 4.34 8.69
C THR A 200 -7.11 5.26 7.49
N GLY A 201 -7.55 4.73 6.35
CA GLY A 201 -7.81 5.46 5.12
C GLY A 201 -9.24 5.27 4.64
N SER A 202 -9.91 6.35 4.24
CA SER A 202 -11.21 6.35 3.57
C SER A 202 -11.06 6.89 2.15
N PHE A 203 -11.45 6.10 1.16
CA PHE A 203 -11.38 6.45 -0.26
C PHE A 203 -12.74 6.98 -0.70
N GLU A 204 -12.78 8.25 -1.08
CA GLU A 204 -14.03 8.99 -1.26
C GLU A 204 -14.06 9.76 -2.57
N ASN A 205 -15.26 10.19 -2.97
CA ASN A 205 -15.50 11.02 -4.14
C ASN A 205 -14.93 10.42 -5.44
N VAL A 206 -15.49 9.30 -5.90
CA VAL A 206 -15.16 8.77 -7.22
C VAL A 206 -15.76 9.69 -8.29
N LYS A 207 -14.91 10.19 -9.19
CA LYS A 207 -15.31 11.06 -10.32
C LYS A 207 -14.73 10.52 -11.61
N ASP A 208 -15.43 10.72 -12.72
CA ASP A 208 -14.82 10.54 -14.04
C ASP A 208 -13.82 11.67 -14.28
N VAL A 209 -12.58 11.30 -14.59
CA VAL A 209 -11.53 12.23 -14.96
C VAL A 209 -10.85 11.69 -16.21
N ALA A 210 -11.07 12.39 -17.33
CA ALA A 210 -10.58 11.98 -18.65
C ALA A 210 -11.03 10.56 -19.06
N GLY A 211 -12.26 10.16 -18.73
CA GLY A 211 -12.81 8.83 -19.08
C GLY A 211 -12.42 7.71 -18.11
N HIS A 212 -11.80 8.06 -16.98
CA HIS A 212 -11.41 7.10 -15.94
C HIS A 212 -12.09 7.43 -14.61
N PRO A 213 -12.73 6.45 -13.93
CA PRO A 213 -13.30 6.66 -12.60
C PRO A 213 -12.18 6.67 -11.55
N LEU A 214 -11.94 7.82 -10.93
CA LEU A 214 -10.84 8.03 -10.00
C LEU A 214 -11.32 8.48 -8.63
N VAL A 215 -10.71 7.96 -7.58
CA VAL A 215 -10.85 8.47 -6.22
C VAL A 215 -10.22 9.86 -6.16
N THR A 216 -11.03 10.88 -5.85
CA THR A 216 -10.56 12.27 -5.79
C THR A 216 -10.36 12.79 -4.37
N ARG A 217 -10.66 11.96 -3.35
CA ARG A 217 -10.44 12.31 -1.94
C ARG A 217 -9.97 11.10 -1.13
N LEU A 218 -8.90 11.25 -0.37
CA LEU A 218 -8.41 10.25 0.59
C LEU A 218 -8.32 10.89 1.99
N VAL A 219 -9.03 10.34 2.95
CA VAL A 219 -8.96 10.78 4.36
C VAL A 219 -8.09 9.80 5.13
N LEU A 220 -7.00 10.29 5.71
CA LEU A 220 -6.15 9.53 6.62
C LEU A 220 -6.37 9.99 8.06
N ALA A 221 -6.73 9.06 8.94
CA ALA A 221 -6.94 9.33 10.36
C ALA A 221 -5.99 8.49 11.22
N ASP A 222 -5.28 9.15 12.14
CA ASP A 222 -4.35 8.52 13.07
C ASP A 222 -5.09 7.51 13.96
N ALA A 223 -4.54 6.31 14.12
CA ALA A 223 -5.20 5.26 14.89
C ALA A 223 -5.08 5.47 16.41
N ILE A 224 -4.08 6.22 16.87
CA ILE A 224 -3.78 6.46 18.28
C ILE A 224 -4.33 7.83 18.69
N ARG A 225 -3.99 8.87 17.93
CA ARG A 225 -4.39 10.26 18.15
C ARG A 225 -5.55 10.63 17.23
N LYS A 226 -6.75 10.15 17.56
CA LYS A 226 -7.97 10.31 16.73
C LYS A 226 -8.32 11.75 16.34
N ASP A 227 -7.76 12.74 17.04
CA ASP A 227 -7.87 14.15 16.72
C ASP A 227 -7.02 14.60 15.52
N LYS A 228 -6.14 13.73 15.00
CA LYS A 228 -5.25 14.03 13.87
C LYS A 228 -5.75 13.39 12.59
N THR A 229 -5.99 14.24 11.60
CA THR A 229 -6.45 13.83 10.27
C THR A 229 -5.70 14.57 9.17
N SER A 230 -5.56 13.93 8.02
CA SER A 230 -5.13 14.56 6.78
C SER A 230 -6.08 14.18 5.66
N ILE A 231 -6.52 15.17 4.90
CA ILE A 231 -7.38 14.99 3.73
C ILE A 231 -6.53 15.32 2.51
N LEU A 232 -6.34 14.35 1.64
CA LEU A 232 -5.73 14.53 0.33
C LEU A 232 -6.84 14.73 -0.69
N GLU A 233 -6.81 15.85 -1.40
CA GLU A 233 -7.71 16.17 -2.49
C GLU A 233 -6.92 16.13 -3.80
N TYR A 234 -7.31 15.23 -4.70
CA TYR A 234 -6.71 15.09 -6.02
C TYR A 234 -7.47 16.03 -6.97
N GLY A 235 -6.79 17.07 -7.42
CA GLY A 235 -7.31 18.08 -8.33
C GLY A 235 -7.11 17.68 -9.80
N ASP A 236 -6.77 18.66 -10.63
CA ASP A 236 -6.63 18.49 -12.07
C ASP A 236 -5.62 17.40 -12.44
N VAL A 237 -5.99 16.57 -13.42
CA VAL A 237 -5.12 15.61 -14.08
C VAL A 237 -4.73 16.09 -15.46
N THR A 238 -3.51 15.81 -15.84
CA THR A 238 -3.10 15.83 -17.24
C THR A 238 -2.42 14.51 -17.58
N VAL A 239 -3.11 13.67 -18.37
CA VAL A 239 -2.52 12.46 -18.94
C VAL A 239 -1.69 12.87 -20.15
N ARG A 240 -0.39 12.61 -20.09
CA ARG A 240 0.58 12.95 -21.16
C ARG A 240 1.84 12.14 -20.97
N ASP A 241 2.59 11.91 -22.05
CA ASP A 241 3.93 11.35 -21.90
C ASP A 241 4.84 12.34 -21.15
N LEU A 242 5.77 11.77 -20.37
CA LEU A 242 6.70 12.51 -19.54
C LEU A 242 8.14 12.17 -19.94
N PRO A 243 8.99 13.16 -20.23
CA PRO A 243 10.41 12.93 -20.51
C PRO A 243 11.11 12.14 -19.41
N ASP A 244 11.93 11.14 -19.78
CA ASP A 244 12.65 10.30 -18.81
C ASP A 244 13.57 11.12 -17.89
N LYS A 245 14.09 12.25 -18.38
CA LYS A 245 14.93 13.18 -17.61
C LYS A 245 14.23 13.70 -16.35
N TYR A 246 12.89 13.74 -16.31
CA TYR A 246 12.14 14.14 -15.12
C TYR A 246 12.34 13.17 -13.95
N PHE A 247 12.72 11.93 -14.25
CA PHE A 247 12.96 10.86 -13.29
C PHE A 247 14.45 10.59 -13.09
N ASP A 248 15.27 11.63 -13.21
CA ASP A 248 16.71 11.58 -12.94
C ASP A 248 17.07 12.47 -11.73
N LYS A 249 18.03 12.03 -10.92
CA LYS A 249 18.44 12.76 -9.70
C LYS A 249 19.00 14.15 -10.01
N GLY A 250 19.60 14.34 -11.19
CA GLY A 250 20.12 15.63 -11.65
C GLY A 250 19.03 16.67 -11.90
N TYR A 251 17.82 16.23 -12.26
CA TYR A 251 16.68 17.11 -12.55
C TYR A 251 15.83 17.46 -11.33
N MET A 252 16.15 16.91 -10.15
CA MET A 252 15.39 17.18 -8.93
C MET A 252 15.39 18.66 -8.51
N LYS A 253 16.36 19.44 -9.01
CA LYS A 253 16.53 20.86 -8.72
C LYS A 253 15.75 21.80 -9.66
N THR A 254 15.46 21.34 -10.88
CA THR A 254 15.18 22.23 -12.03
C THR A 254 13.99 21.76 -12.85
N LEU A 255 13.13 20.90 -12.31
CA LEU A 255 11.92 20.51 -13.04
C LEU A 255 10.97 21.71 -13.09
N ASP A 256 11.17 22.62 -14.03
CA ASP A 256 10.28 23.71 -14.41
C ASP A 256 9.80 23.50 -15.85
#